data_AF-A0A351VHJ5-F1
#
_entry.id   AF-A0A351VHJ5-F1
#
_cell.length_a   1.000
_cell.length_b   1.000
_cell.length_c   1.000
_cell.angle_alpha   90.00
_cell.angle_beta   90.00
_cell.angle_gamma   90.00
#
_symmetry.space_group_name_H-M   'P 1'
#
loop_
_entity.id
_entity.type
_entity.pdbx_description
1 polymer ?
#
loop_
_entity_poly.entity_id
_entity_poly.type
_entity_poly.pdbx_seq_one_letter_code
_entity_poly.pdbx_strand_id
1 'polypeptide(L)'
;MIIYGWSISEYTKIFLQAQFHGIWKAPSGNLVDITPGEFSHDKVLFLEDHHRIYIGEQVPHQRFSLGDPEKVEHFLFLLDSLTNRFYKLVEAGAKPGDPAICALRPMFNEVQLLKKEIRGEV
;
A
#
# COMPACT_ATOMS: atom_id res chain seq x y z
N MET A 1 -18.34 17.78 6.41
CA MET A 1 -18.13 17.80 4.95
C MET A 1 -17.04 16.81 4.60
N ILE A 2 -17.06 16.21 3.41
CA ILE A 2 -15.93 15.38 2.96
C ILE A 2 -14.80 16.30 2.50
N ILE A 3 -13.58 15.94 2.89
CA ILE A 3 -12.33 16.55 2.46
C ILE A 3 -11.53 15.48 1.73
N TYR A 4 -11.03 15.82 0.55
CA TYR A 4 -10.19 14.94 -0.26
C TYR A 4 -8.73 15.33 -0.12
N GLY A 5 -7.86 14.33 -0.27
CA GLY A 5 -6.44 14.53 -0.11
C GLY A 5 -5.68 13.22 -0.14
N TRP A 6 -4.53 13.21 0.51
CA TRP A 6 -3.59 12.11 0.48
C TRP A 6 -3.34 11.62 1.90
N SER A 7 -3.68 10.36 2.14
CA SER A 7 -3.20 9.60 3.29
C SER A 7 -1.75 9.19 3.03
N ILE A 8 -0.83 9.68 3.86
CA ILE A 8 0.60 9.44 3.74
C ILE A 8 1.01 8.41 4.78
N SER A 9 1.63 7.33 4.33
CA SER A 9 2.12 6.24 5.16
C SER A 9 3.52 5.83 4.74
N GLU A 10 4.33 5.38 5.68
CA GLU A 10 5.64 4.81 5.39
C GLU A 10 5.56 3.28 5.35
N TYR A 11 6.10 2.67 4.30
CA TYR A 11 6.53 1.29 4.35
C TYR A 11 7.96 1.26 4.85
N THR A 12 8.14 0.98 6.15
CA THR A 12 9.35 1.28 6.94
C THR A 12 10.65 1.14 6.14
N LYS A 13 11.35 2.27 5.96
CA LYS A 13 12.65 2.44 5.27
C LYS A 13 12.69 2.06 3.79
N ILE A 14 11.56 1.77 3.14
CA ILE A 14 11.51 1.39 1.71
C ILE A 14 10.95 2.54 0.88
N PHE A 15 9.72 2.97 1.17
CA PHE A 15 9.06 4.06 0.45
C PHE A 15 8.00 4.74 1.31
N LEU A 16 7.68 5.99 0.97
CA LEU A 16 6.45 6.66 1.38
C LEU A 16 5.37 6.41 0.33
N GLN A 17 4.16 6.12 0.78
CA GLN A 17 2.98 6.01 -0.05
C GLN A 17 2.03 7.15 0.27
N ALA A 18 1.56 7.84 -0.76
CA ALA A 18 0.43 8.75 -0.72
C ALA A 18 -0.76 8.08 -1.42
N GLN A 19 -1.76 7.68 -0.65
CA GLN A 19 -3.01 7.11 -1.13
C GLN A 19 -4.09 8.20 -1.15
N PHE A 20 -4.75 8.39 -2.28
CA PHE A 20 -5.87 9.33 -2.36
C PHE A 20 -7.01 8.85 -1.47
N HIS A 21 -7.48 9.72 -0.57
CA HIS A 21 -8.37 9.37 0.51
C HIS A 21 -9.38 10.47 0.82
N GLY A 22 -10.55 10.08 1.32
CA GLY A 22 -11.59 10.98 1.79
C GLY A 22 -11.74 10.92 3.31
N ILE A 23 -11.68 12.07 3.98
CA ILE A 23 -11.97 12.18 5.41
C ILE A 23 -13.21 13.03 5.65
N TRP A 24 -13.91 12.80 6.75
CA TRP A 24 -15.03 13.64 7.16
C TRP A 24 -14.58 14.68 8.17
N LYS A 25 -14.85 15.95 7.86
CA LYS A 25 -14.77 17.05 8.82
C LYS A 25 -16.11 17.23 9.51
N ALA A 26 -16.13 16.96 10.82
CA ALA A 26 -17.27 17.16 11.69
C ALA A 26 -17.64 18.66 11.82
N PRO A 27 -18.88 19.00 12.19
CA PRO A 27 -19.26 20.38 12.50
C PRO A 27 -18.41 21.00 13.62
N SER A 28 -17.90 20.20 14.55
CA SER A 28 -16.97 20.64 15.60
C SER A 28 -15.57 20.97 15.08
N GLY A 29 -15.26 20.67 13.81
CA GLY A 29 -13.94 20.83 13.21
C GLY A 29 -13.05 19.60 13.29
N ASN A 30 -13.45 18.55 14.03
CA ASN A 30 -12.70 17.30 14.11
C ASN A 30 -12.63 16.59 12.76
N LEU A 31 -11.47 16.01 12.46
CA LEU A 31 -11.23 15.20 11.27
C LEU A 31 -11.35 13.72 11.62
N VAL A 32 -12.18 13.00 10.86
CA VAL A 32 -12.47 11.58 11.08
C VAL A 32 -12.23 10.83 9.79
N ASP A 33 -11.39 9.80 9.85
CA ASP A 33 -11.31 8.81 8.78
C ASP A 33 -12.56 7.92 8.84
N ILE A 34 -13.40 7.99 7.81
CA ILE A 34 -14.68 7.26 7.73
C ILE A 34 -14.54 5.90 7.04
N THR A 35 -13.36 5.63 6.47
CA THR A 35 -13.02 4.36 5.82
C THR A 35 -11.67 3.85 6.36
N PRO A 36 -11.54 3.65 7.68
CA PRO A 36 -10.33 3.08 8.24
C PRO A 36 -10.15 1.66 7.69
N GLY A 37 -8.98 1.39 7.09
CA GLY A 37 -8.64 0.04 6.63
C GLY A 37 -8.48 -0.94 7.81
N GLU A 38 -8.48 -2.24 7.53
CA GLU A 38 -8.31 -3.29 8.57
C GLU A 38 -6.98 -3.20 9.34
N PHE A 39 -5.98 -2.54 8.76
CA PHE A 39 -4.68 -2.24 9.38
C PHE A 39 -4.54 -0.74 9.68
N SER A 40 -5.65 -0.05 9.98
CA SER A 40 -5.65 1.37 10.29
C SER A 40 -4.78 1.64 11.51
N HIS A 41 -3.87 2.62 11.38
CA HIS A 41 -3.10 3.13 12.49
C HIS A 41 -3.99 4.07 13.33
N ASP A 42 -3.67 4.24 14.61
CA ASP A 42 -4.39 5.17 15.50
C ASP A 42 -4.41 6.61 14.97
N LYS A 43 -3.43 6.96 14.12
CA LYS A 43 -3.31 8.25 13.44
C LYS A 43 -2.80 8.06 12.03
N VAL A 44 -3.33 8.86 11.12
CA VAL A 44 -2.91 8.95 9.72
C VAL A 44 -2.39 10.37 9.46
N LEU A 45 -1.25 10.48 8.77
CA LEU A 45 -0.81 11.76 8.23
C LEU A 45 -1.63 12.06 6.98
N PHE A 46 -2.39 13.15 6.99
CA PHE A 46 -3.25 13.52 5.88
C PHE A 46 -2.85 14.88 5.31
N LEU A 47 -2.70 14.94 3.99
CA LEU A 47 -2.47 16.16 3.23
C LEU A 47 -3.70 16.47 2.38
N GLU A 48 -4.43 17.52 2.73
CA GLU A 48 -5.58 17.97 1.94
C GLU A 48 -5.16 18.39 0.53
N ASP A 49 -5.96 18.01 -0.47
CA ASP A 49 -5.77 18.39 -1.88
C ASP A 49 -7.01 19.14 -2.36
N HIS A 50 -6.95 20.47 -2.34
CA HIS A 50 -8.07 21.32 -2.73
C HIS A 50 -8.37 21.29 -4.24
N HIS A 51 -7.53 20.66 -5.06
CA HIS A 51 -7.68 20.61 -6.51
C HIS A 51 -8.32 19.30 -7.01
N ARG A 52 -8.50 18.31 -6.13
CA ARG A 52 -9.04 16.99 -6.49
C ARG A 52 -10.33 16.69 -5.76
N ILE A 53 -11.24 16.04 -6.48
CA ILE A 53 -12.45 15.44 -5.93
C ILE A 53 -12.53 14.00 -6.45
N TYR A 54 -13.14 13.11 -5.66
CA TYR A 54 -13.42 11.76 -6.14
C TYR A 54 -14.60 11.78 -7.12
N ILE A 55 -14.37 11.26 -8.33
CA ILE A 55 -15.36 11.22 -9.42
C ILE A 55 -15.85 9.81 -9.76
N GLY A 56 -15.62 8.83 -8.87
CA GLY A 56 -15.95 7.42 -9.12
C GLY A 56 -14.81 6.61 -9.74
N GLU A 57 -13.64 7.22 -9.93
CA GLU A 57 -12.45 6.55 -10.50
C GLU A 57 -11.33 6.42 -9.47
N GLN A 58 -10.63 5.29 -9.50
CA GLN A 58 -9.49 5.07 -8.61
C GLN A 58 -8.33 6.00 -9.00
N VAL A 59 -7.89 6.81 -8.05
CA VAL A 59 -6.68 7.63 -8.21
C VAL A 59 -5.46 6.76 -7.87
N PRO A 60 -4.47 6.64 -8.78
CA PRO A 60 -3.26 5.87 -8.52
C PRO A 60 -2.53 6.37 -7.28
N HIS A 61 -1.99 5.44 -6.50
CA HIS A 61 -1.15 5.80 -5.36
C HIS A 61 0.15 6.43 -5.87
N GLN A 62 0.62 7.48 -5.21
CA GLN A 62 1.95 8.00 -5.44
C GLN A 62 2.92 7.34 -4.46
N ARG A 63 4.12 7.03 -4.92
CA ARG A 63 5.16 6.40 -4.11
C ARG A 63 6.47 7.17 -4.25
N PHE A 64 7.13 7.39 -3.13
CA PHE A 64 8.42 8.05 -3.06
C PHE A 64 9.42 7.13 -2.39
N SER A 65 10.47 6.73 -3.11
CA SER A 65 11.51 5.82 -2.60
C SER A 65 12.31 6.47 -1.47
N LEU A 66 12.50 5.75 -0.37
CA LEU A 66 13.35 6.15 0.75
C LEU A 66 14.76 5.54 0.68
N GLY A 67 14.93 4.52 -0.16
CA GLY A 67 16.22 3.89 -0.46
C GLY A 67 16.61 4.04 -1.92
N ASP A 68 17.45 3.13 -2.40
CA ASP A 68 17.84 3.02 -3.80
C ASP A 68 16.59 2.89 -4.71
N PRO A 69 16.34 3.87 -5.62
CA PRO A 69 15.14 3.88 -6.45
C PRO A 69 14.96 2.62 -7.30
N GLU A 70 16.04 2.05 -7.86
CA GLU A 70 15.98 0.85 -8.71
C GLU A 70 15.60 -0.37 -7.87
N LYS A 71 16.19 -0.52 -6.68
CA LYS A 71 15.84 -1.61 -5.76
C LYS A 71 14.39 -1.49 -5.28
N VAL A 72 13.95 -0.27 -4.96
CA VAL A 72 12.57 -0.01 -4.52
C VAL A 72 11.57 -0.30 -5.64
N GLU A 73 11.86 0.11 -6.87
CA GLU A 73 11.01 -0.18 -8.04
C GLU A 73 10.93 -1.69 -8.29
N HIS A 74 12.06 -2.40 -8.24
CA HIS A 74 12.08 -3.85 -8.37
C HIS A 74 11.28 -4.55 -7.24
N PHE A 75 11.41 -4.05 -6.00
CA PHE A 75 10.65 -4.54 -4.86
C PHE A 75 9.14 -4.38 -5.07
N LEU A 76 8.70 -3.21 -5.53
CA LEU A 76 7.29 -2.93 -5.82
C LEU A 76 6.76 -3.85 -6.92
N PHE A 77 7.52 -4.02 -8.00
CA PHE A 77 7.14 -4.91 -9.10
C PHE A 77 6.95 -6.36 -8.64
N LEU A 78 7.89 -6.89 -7.85
CA LEU A 78 7.81 -8.25 -7.33
C LEU A 78 6.65 -8.41 -6.33
N LEU A 79 6.45 -7.42 -5.45
CA LEU A 79 5.36 -7.43 -4.48
C LEU A 79 3.99 -7.42 -5.15
N ASP A 80 3.79 -6.54 -6.13
CA ASP A 80 2.54 -6.45 -6.90
C ASP A 80 2.32 -7.74 -7.71
N SER A 81 3.37 -8.30 -8.31
CA SER A 81 3.32 -9.57 -9.03
C SER A 81 2.95 -10.75 -8.13
N LEU A 82 3.54 -10.84 -6.94
CA LEU A 82 3.25 -11.86 -5.94
C LEU A 82 1.81 -11.78 -5.47
N THR A 83 1.38 -10.56 -5.14
CA THR A 83 0.05 -10.27 -4.61
C THR A 83 -1.03 -10.61 -5.64
N ASN A 84 -0.86 -10.18 -6.89
CA ASN A 84 -1.79 -10.49 -7.97
C ASN A 84 -1.88 -11.99 -8.28
N ARG A 85 -0.77 -12.72 -8.26
CA ARG A 85 -0.78 -14.17 -8.45
C ARG A 85 -1.45 -14.89 -7.28
N PHE A 86 -1.15 -14.47 -6.06
CA PHE A 86 -1.76 -15.03 -4.86
C PHE A 86 -3.29 -14.85 -4.87
N TYR A 87 -3.78 -13.63 -5.12
CA TYR A 87 -5.22 -13.36 -5.18
C TYR A 87 -5.92 -14.18 -6.28
N LYS A 88 -5.35 -14.29 -7.47
CA LYS A 88 -5.91 -15.13 -8.55
C LYS A 88 -6.05 -16.60 -8.13
N LEU A 89 -5.09 -17.13 -7.37
CA LEU A 89 -5.18 -18.50 -6.86
C LEU A 89 -6.28 -18.63 -5.80
N VAL A 90 -6.37 -17.67 -4.87
CA VAL A 90 -7.42 -17.66 -3.84
C VAL A 90 -8.82 -17.55 -4.47
N GLU A 91 -8.99 -16.68 -5.47
CA GLU A 91 -10.23 -16.55 -6.24
C GLU A 91 -10.59 -17.84 -6.98
N ALA A 92 -9.58 -18.58 -7.46
CA ALA A 92 -9.75 -19.91 -8.05
C ALA A 92 -10.01 -21.03 -7.02
N GLY A 93 -10.07 -20.71 -5.72
CA GLY A 93 -10.38 -21.64 -4.64
C GLY A 93 -9.15 -22.33 -4.02
N ALA A 94 -7.94 -21.90 -4.35
CA ALA A 94 -6.72 -22.42 -3.72
C ALA A 94 -6.71 -22.11 -2.22
N LYS A 95 -6.27 -23.09 -1.42
CA LYS A 95 -6.23 -23.00 0.05
C LYS A 95 -4.78 -22.97 0.55
N PRO A 96 -4.52 -22.47 1.78
CA PRO A 96 -3.20 -22.58 2.37
C PRO A 96 -2.65 -24.01 2.27
N GLY A 97 -1.45 -24.16 1.71
CA GLY A 97 -0.81 -25.46 1.46
C GLY A 97 -1.00 -26.03 0.05
N ASP A 98 -1.85 -25.42 -0.79
CA ASP A 98 -1.99 -25.79 -2.20
C ASP A 98 -0.64 -25.73 -2.93
N PRO A 99 -0.27 -26.74 -3.73
CA PRO A 99 0.97 -26.72 -4.53
C PRO A 99 1.16 -25.44 -5.35
N ALA A 100 0.08 -24.87 -5.88
CA ALA A 100 0.15 -23.63 -6.66
C ALA A 100 0.55 -22.42 -5.80
N ILE A 101 0.08 -22.35 -4.55
CA ILE A 101 0.49 -21.33 -3.58
C ILE A 101 1.94 -21.59 -3.14
N CYS A 102 2.29 -22.84 -2.88
CA CYS A 102 3.67 -23.23 -2.54
C CYS A 102 4.67 -22.87 -3.65
N ALA A 103 4.27 -22.94 -4.92
CA ALA A 103 5.10 -22.55 -6.06
C ALA A 103 5.45 -21.06 -6.09
N LEU A 104 4.72 -20.20 -5.35
CA LEU A 104 5.07 -18.78 -5.21
C LEU A 104 6.20 -18.52 -4.20
N ARG A 105 6.65 -19.55 -3.47
CA ARG A 105 7.67 -19.42 -2.42
C ARG A 105 8.98 -18.77 -2.89
N PRO A 106 9.57 -19.10 -4.06
CA PRO A 106 10.80 -18.46 -4.51
C PRO A 106 10.65 -16.94 -4.66
N MET A 107 9.55 -16.50 -5.26
CA MET A 107 9.27 -15.07 -5.46
C MET A 107 8.98 -14.36 -4.13
N PHE A 108 8.29 -15.02 -3.20
CA PHE A 108 8.15 -14.51 -1.83
C PHE A 108 9.51 -14.32 -1.14
N ASN A 109 10.42 -15.29 -1.28
CA ASN A 109 11.76 -15.20 -0.69
C ASN A 109 12.56 -14.04 -1.30
N GLU A 110 12.45 -13.83 -2.61
CA GLU A 110 13.08 -12.70 -3.31
C GLU A 110 12.57 -11.35 -2.80
N VAL A 111 11.24 -11.20 -2.65
CA VAL A 111 10.63 -10.01 -2.02
C VAL A 111 11.18 -9.78 -0.61
N GLN A 112 11.33 -10.84 0.19
CA GLN A 112 11.88 -10.71 1.56
C GLN A 112 13.38 -10.35 1.55
N LEU A 113 14.16 -10.88 0.62
CA LEU A 113 15.59 -10.56 0.50
C LEU A 113 15.78 -9.10 0.12
N LEU A 114 15.10 -8.65 -0.93
CA LEU A 114 15.20 -7.28 -1.43
C LEU A 114 14.70 -6.27 -0.38
N LYS A 115 13.66 -6.63 0.37
CA LYS A 115 13.20 -5.85 1.53
C LYS A 115 14.31 -5.64 2.56
N LYS A 116 15.06 -6.69 2.91
CA LYS A 116 16.16 -6.58 3.87
C LYS A 116 17.32 -5.75 3.30
N GLU A 117 17.66 -5.94 2.03
CA GLU A 117 18.72 -5.17 1.37
C GLU A 117 18.43 -3.67 1.38
N ILE A 118 17.20 -3.26 1.00
CA ILE A 118 16.81 -1.85 0.99
C ILE A 118 16.89 -1.24 2.40
N ARG A 119 16.62 -2.04 3.42
CA ARG A 119 16.67 -1.63 4.83
C ARG A 119 18.07 -1.63 5.43
N GLY A 120 19.08 -2.14 4.72
CA GLY A 120 20.44 -2.32 5.22
C GLY A 120 20.54 -3.41 6.30
N GLU A 121 19.71 -4.45 6.21
CA GLU A 121 19.63 -5.57 7.17
C GLU A 121 20.37 -6.84 6.68
N VAL A 122 21.17 -6.74 5.61
CA VAL A 122 21.93 -7.83 4.97
C VAL A 122 23.41 -7.50 4.99
#